data_AF-A0A9P4QZX4-F1
#
_entry.id   AF-A0A9P4QZX4-F1
#
_cell.length_a   1.000
_cell.length_b   1.000
_cell.length_c   1.000
_cell.angle_alpha   90.00
_cell.angle_beta   90.00
_cell.angle_gamma   90.00
#
_symmetry.space_group_name_H-M   'P 1'
#
loop_
_entity.id
_entity.type
_entity.pdbx_description
1 polymer ?
#
loop_
_entity_poly.entity_id
_entity_poly.type
_entity_poly.pdbx_seq_one_letter_code
_entity_poly.pdbx_strand_id
1 'polypeptide(L)'
;TQMYLCTDWHFLGTCGYAVQPLNQCIHLDSPWWHSVSSMGPDSGTVCNIYSDYSCNTLIYRDLRNPGSSDLGEKGINDQMGSFQCRAG
;
A
#
# COMPACT_ATOMS: atom_id res chain seq x y z
N THR A 1 6.75 9.60 3.44
CA THR A 1 6.19 9.55 2.07
C THR A 1 4.73 9.88 2.13
N GLN A 2 4.17 10.63 1.19
CA GLN A 2 2.73 10.71 1.05
C GLN A 2 2.25 9.41 0.40
N MET A 3 1.26 8.78 1.01
CA MET A 3 0.68 7.52 0.55
C MET A 3 -0.79 7.76 0.26
N TYR A 4 -1.23 7.31 -0.91
CA TYR A 4 -2.63 7.29 -1.31
C TYR A 4 -3.10 5.86 -1.45
N LEU A 5 -4.21 5.50 -0.80
CA LEU A 5 -4.81 4.17 -0.82
C LEU A 5 -6.30 4.31 -1.16
N CYS A 6 -6.84 3.35 -1.91
CA CYS A 6 -8.27 3.27 -2.20
C CYS A 6 -8.76 1.82 -2.14
N THR A 7 -10.01 1.63 -1.73
CA THR A 7 -10.62 0.29 -1.61
C THR A 7 -10.91 -0.35 -2.96
N ASP A 8 -11.08 0.46 -4.01
CA ASP A 8 -11.41 -0.05 -5.33
C ASP A 8 -10.25 0.23 -6.29
N TRP A 9 -10.19 -0.55 -7.36
CA TRP A 9 -9.35 -0.29 -8.52
C TRP A 9 -9.58 1.10 -9.13
N HIS A 10 -8.61 1.54 -9.91
CA HIS A 10 -8.53 2.84 -10.57
C HIS A 10 -8.64 4.06 -9.64
N PHE A 11 -8.20 3.91 -8.39
CA PHE A 11 -8.24 4.97 -7.38
C PHE A 11 -9.67 5.46 -7.07
N LEU A 12 -10.61 4.51 -6.98
CA LEU A 12 -12.04 4.74 -6.74
C LEU A 12 -12.48 4.19 -5.37
N GLY A 13 -13.76 4.31 -5.06
CA GLY A 13 -14.34 3.82 -3.81
C GLY A 13 -14.01 4.72 -2.62
N THR A 14 -13.70 4.12 -1.48
CA THR A 14 -13.23 4.87 -0.31
C THR A 14 -11.73 5.11 -0.46
N CYS A 15 -11.29 6.36 -0.41
CA CYS A 15 -9.88 6.71 -0.56
C CYS A 15 -9.34 7.48 0.65
N GLY A 16 -8.08 7.25 0.98
CA GLY A 16 -7.37 7.87 2.09
C GLY A 16 -5.99 8.32 1.65
N TYR A 17 -5.57 9.47 2.14
CA TYR A 17 -4.20 9.97 1.97
C TYR A 17 -3.61 10.30 3.34
N ALA A 18 -2.35 9.93 3.54
CA ALA A 18 -1.63 10.25 4.77
C ALA A 18 -0.13 10.35 4.51
N VAL A 19 0.54 11.19 5.30
CA VAL A 19 1.99 11.19 5.37
C VAL A 19 2.43 10.06 6.29
N GLN A 20 3.22 9.15 5.75
CA GLN A 20 3.72 7.98 6.46
C GLN A 20 5.21 8.10 6.74
N PRO A 21 5.67 7.73 7.95
CA PRO A 21 7.08 7.68 8.26
C PRO A 21 7.81 6.64 7.39
N LEU A 22 9.09 6.89 7.12
CA LEU A 22 9.94 5.93 6.42
C LEU A 22 10.51 4.89 7.39
N ASN A 23 10.81 3.70 6.89
CA ASN A 23 11.41 2.58 7.61
C ASN A 23 10.60 2.13 8.85
N GLN A 24 9.30 2.43 8.89
CA GLN A 24 8.37 1.96 9.91
C GLN A 24 7.31 1.07 9.28
N CYS A 25 6.89 0.04 10.00
CA CYS A 25 5.74 -0.77 9.59
C CYS A 25 4.48 0.04 9.83
N ILE A 26 3.71 0.28 8.77
CA ILE A 26 2.43 0.96 8.84
C ILE A 26 1.35 -0.12 8.85
N HIS A 27 0.66 -0.22 9.98
CA HIS A 27 -0.46 -1.12 10.13
C HIS A 27 -1.71 -0.52 9.49
N LEU A 28 -2.49 -1.37 8.82
CA LEU A 28 -3.79 -0.98 8.28
C LEU A 28 -4.90 -1.49 9.19
N ASP A 29 -5.80 -0.60 9.56
CA ASP A 29 -7.07 -0.92 10.19
C ASP A 29 -8.22 -0.73 9.20
N SER A 30 -9.45 -1.00 9.64
CA SER A 30 -10.65 -0.64 8.87
C SER A 30 -10.64 0.86 8.48
N PRO A 31 -10.99 1.21 7.23
CA PRO A 31 -11.54 0.35 6.19
C PRO A 31 -10.50 -0.33 5.30
N TRP A 32 -9.19 -0.17 5.53
CA TRP A 32 -8.10 -0.56 4.63
C TRP A 32 -7.59 -1.99 4.80
N TRP A 33 -7.80 -2.58 5.97
CA TRP A 33 -7.39 -3.95 6.26
C TRP A 33 -8.03 -4.93 5.26
N HIS A 34 -7.22 -5.57 4.42
CA HIS A 34 -7.65 -6.56 3.42
C HIS A 34 -8.74 -6.05 2.46
N SER A 35 -8.62 -4.80 2.02
CA SER A 35 -9.59 -4.17 1.11
C SER A 35 -8.96 -3.19 0.11
N VAL A 36 -7.67 -2.87 0.23
CA VAL A 36 -7.01 -1.94 -0.69
C VAL A 36 -6.86 -2.61 -2.05
N SER A 37 -7.39 -1.95 -3.08
CA SER A 37 -7.31 -2.39 -4.48
C SER A 37 -6.50 -1.45 -5.37
N SER A 38 -6.17 -0.25 -4.90
CA SER A 38 -5.22 0.64 -5.59
C SER A 38 -4.42 1.49 -4.58
N MET A 39 -3.16 1.76 -4.92
CA MET A 39 -2.25 2.52 -4.05
C MET A 39 -1.14 3.22 -4.81
N GLY A 40 -0.68 4.36 -4.30
CA GLY A 40 0.39 5.16 -4.88
C GLY A 40 1.23 5.87 -3.82
N PRO A 41 2.54 5.56 -3.70
CA PRO A 41 3.47 6.37 -2.93
C PRO A 41 4.03 7.53 -3.75
N ASP A 42 4.49 8.59 -3.08
CA ASP A 42 5.24 9.66 -3.72
C ASP A 42 6.51 9.17 -4.44
N SER A 43 6.93 9.94 -5.46
CA SER A 43 8.22 9.79 -6.11
C SER A 43 9.40 9.83 -5.12
N GLY A 44 10.43 9.03 -5.38
CA GLY A 44 11.61 8.93 -4.51
C GLY A 44 11.42 8.00 -3.31
N THR A 45 10.33 7.22 -3.29
CA THR A 45 10.08 6.21 -2.26
C THR A 45 9.69 4.87 -2.86
N VAL A 46 10.03 3.82 -2.10
CA VAL A 46 9.89 2.43 -2.49
C VAL A 46 9.24 1.67 -1.33
N CYS A 47 8.14 0.98 -1.60
CA CYS A 47 7.31 0.36 -0.58
C CYS A 47 7.23 -1.16 -0.76
N ASN A 48 7.39 -1.88 0.35
CA ASN A 48 7.06 -3.29 0.46
C ASN A 48 5.66 -3.43 1.06
N ILE A 49 4.91 -4.42 0.59
CA ILE A 49 3.52 -4.68 0.98
C ILE A 49 3.47 -6.07 1.61
N TYR A 50 2.74 -6.18 2.72
CA TYR A 50 2.65 -7.38 3.53
C TYR A 50 1.18 -7.74 3.77
N SER A 51 0.88 -9.03 3.87
CA SER A 51 -0.49 -9.50 4.11
C SER A 51 -0.87 -9.55 5.59
N ASP A 52 0.11 -9.66 6.49
CA ASP A 52 -0.14 -9.60 7.92
C ASP A 52 -0.10 -8.14 8.44
N TYR A 53 -0.47 -7.99 9.71
CA TYR A 53 -0.53 -6.70 10.39
C TYR A 53 0.85 -6.13 10.73
N SER A 54 1.88 -6.96 10.85
CA SER A 54 3.16 -6.57 11.48
C SER A 54 4.36 -6.68 10.52
N CYS A 55 4.14 -6.53 9.21
CA CYS A 55 5.17 -6.55 8.18
C CYS A 55 6.08 -7.80 8.15
N ASN A 56 5.54 -9.01 8.38
CA ASN A 56 6.33 -10.25 8.39
C ASN A 56 6.19 -11.08 7.10
N THR A 57 5.04 -11.02 6.46
CA THR A 57 4.61 -11.85 5.32
C THR A 57 4.59 -10.98 4.08
N LEU A 58 5.74 -10.86 3.43
CA LEU A 58 5.90 -10.06 2.22
C LEU A 58 5.09 -10.65 1.06
N ILE A 59 4.18 -9.87 0.49
CA ILE A 59 3.38 -10.25 -0.70
C ILE A 59 3.79 -9.48 -1.95
N TYR A 60 4.37 -8.29 -1.80
CA TYR A 60 4.90 -7.53 -2.93
C TYR A 60 6.09 -6.67 -2.51
N ARG A 61 7.11 -6.64 -3.36
CA ARG A 61 8.37 -5.95 -3.12
C ARG A 61 8.50 -4.75 -4.05
N ASP A 62 9.01 -3.66 -3.50
CA ASP A 62 9.45 -2.48 -4.25
C ASP A 62 8.38 -1.84 -5.16
N LEU A 63 7.18 -1.63 -4.63
CA LEU A 63 6.22 -0.73 -5.26
C LEU A 63 6.76 0.70 -5.25
N ARG A 64 6.85 1.28 -6.45
CA ARG A 64 7.37 2.63 -6.70
C ARG A 64 6.28 3.50 -7.29
N ASN A 65 6.42 4.82 -7.21
CA ASN A 65 5.61 5.76 -7.98
C ASN A 65 5.55 5.33 -9.46
N PRO A 66 4.35 5.32 -10.09
CA PRO A 66 3.08 5.88 -9.60
C PRO A 66 2.25 4.93 -8.71
N GLY A 67 2.78 3.75 -8.38
CA GLY A 67 2.09 2.72 -7.63
C GLY A 67 1.35 1.74 -8.53
N SER A 68 0.11 1.41 -8.16
CA SER A 68 -0.81 0.62 -8.97
C SER A 68 -2.21 1.20 -8.91
N SER A 69 -2.80 1.42 -10.08
CA SER A 69 -4.25 1.62 -10.19
C SER A 69 -5.03 0.33 -9.99
N ASP A 70 -4.41 -0.84 -10.13
CA ASP A 70 -5.07 -2.13 -9.94
C ASP A 70 -4.09 -3.10 -9.27
N LEU A 71 -4.35 -3.50 -8.03
CA LEU A 71 -3.53 -4.46 -7.30
C LEU A 71 -3.84 -5.92 -7.69
N GLY A 72 -4.96 -6.16 -8.37
CA GLY A 72 -5.29 -7.42 -9.03
C GLY A 72 -4.29 -7.77 -10.13
N GLU A 73 -3.83 -6.80 -10.92
CA GLU A 73 -2.75 -7.01 -11.91
C GLU A 73 -1.42 -7.48 -11.29
N LYS A 74 -1.24 -7.20 -9.99
CA LYS A 74 -0.07 -7.64 -9.21
C LYS A 74 -0.33 -8.92 -8.40
N GLY A 75 -1.55 -9.46 -8.44
CA GLY A 75 -1.96 -10.66 -7.70
C GLY A 75 -2.15 -10.46 -6.19
N ILE A 76 -2.26 -9.21 -5.72
CA ILE A 76 -2.30 -8.84 -4.29
C ILE A 76 -3.54 -8.04 -3.88
N ASN A 77 -4.59 -8.04 -4.72
CA ASN A 77 -5.84 -7.34 -4.42
C ASN A 77 -6.43 -7.80 -3.08
N ASP A 78 -6.91 -6.85 -2.27
CA ASP A 78 -7.58 -7.12 -0.99
C ASP A 78 -6.77 -7.97 0.01
N GLN A 79 -5.45 -8.03 -0.16
CA GLN A 79 -4.57 -8.84 0.70
C GLN A 79 -3.72 -8.00 1.66
N MET A 80 -3.57 -6.70 1.41
CA MET A 80 -2.67 -5.85 2.19
C MET A 80 -3.17 -5.68 3.63
N GLY A 81 -2.33 -6.04 4.59
CA GLY A 81 -2.53 -5.78 6.02
C GLY A 81 -1.57 -4.72 6.58
N SER A 82 -0.41 -4.55 5.96
CA SER A 82 0.56 -3.53 6.32
C SER A 82 1.52 -3.21 5.17
N PHE A 83 2.22 -2.08 5.27
CA PHE A 83 3.28 -1.72 4.34
C PHE A 83 4.44 -1.01 5.04
N GLN A 84 5.60 -1.01 4.41
CA GLN A 84 6.76 -0.24 4.86
C GLN A 84 7.42 0.40 3.66
N CYS A 85 7.67 1.72 3.74
CA CYS A 85 8.32 2.47 2.70
C CYS A 85 9.71 2.96 3.12
N ARG A 86 10.62 3.06 2.16
CA ARG A 86 11.97 3.61 2.32
C ARG A 86 12.28 4.59 1.19
N ALA A 87 13.29 5.43 1.37
CA ALA A 87 13.79 6.28 0.29
C ALA A 87 14.40 5.40 -0.82
N GLY A 88 14.19 5.79 -2.09
CA GLY A 88 14.87 5.14 -3.23
C GLY A 88 14.22 5.32 -4.58
#